data_AF-A0A9X9S4T3-F1
#
_entry.id   AF-A0A9X9S4T3-F1
#
_cell.length_a   1.000
_cell.length_b   1.000
_cell.length_c   1.000
_cell.angle_alpha   90.00
_cell.angle_beta   90.00
_cell.angle_gamma   90.00
#
_symmetry.space_group_name_H-M   'P 1'
#
loop_
_entity.id
_entity.type
_entity.pdbx_description
1 polymer ?
#
loop_
_entity_poly.entity_id
_entity_poly.type
_entity_poly.pdbx_seq_one_letter_code
_entity_poly.pdbx_strand_id
1 'polypeptide(L)'
;MTETWNAALKAIIPTLTGCRAGPDMKHITYGANAYCVRSHSRDELRFCLPLLVTESVSKTACPDSRGQDGAVWAALEHIKTQVPRIPALAPVGGRGTRHPRHCIAHTEPCTLICTPDGMGEALWKPDRNNFLDAFGLHILVRGALPYPGPPTVPAQHDVREKLRDLCDAIGDAEASVSPRQVETAVLTAIDQKSLRQRLPEEGIITFIADGSLMARKETEVRNHYRIAGPKEGVHIPFFCPETLTPAEFDCEGSGGSLTGFAIRRREAVAIIGSNAEGKTTIIHGILSGVDDHAPGDGREGIVTRRGIERIAAGAYGLKGADVSLFFKSLPPGVNGTPKMAYGAGSGSLVMAYECVRACARKAPAILFDEDTAANNLLIPSSFQTEDVTPLSEVLHHNREALGETALIFAAGSSDMLVARADVIIRLKDHAADAVPPQEFRAHLQDHLREMLASLNEEKGTPRI
;
A
#
# COMPACT_ATOMS: atom_id res chain seq x y z
N MET A 1 -29.12 -12.84 36.54
CA MET A 1 -28.65 -12.65 35.14
C MET A 1 -27.39 -13.51 34.99
N THR A 2 -27.29 -14.31 33.94
CA THR A 2 -26.07 -15.08 33.65
C THR A 2 -24.93 -14.10 33.41
N GLU A 3 -23.88 -14.19 34.24
CA GLU A 3 -22.68 -13.37 34.10
C GLU A 3 -22.03 -13.65 32.74
N THR A 4 -21.62 -12.60 32.03
CA THR A 4 -20.99 -12.72 30.70
C THR A 4 -19.49 -12.51 30.81
N TRP A 5 -18.72 -13.06 29.86
CA TRP A 5 -17.28 -12.83 29.83
C TRP A 5 -16.89 -11.35 29.67
N ASN A 6 -17.73 -10.53 29.02
CA ASN A 6 -17.54 -9.07 28.99
C ASN A 6 -17.72 -8.42 30.36
N ALA A 7 -18.71 -8.86 31.14
CA ALA A 7 -18.91 -8.37 32.51
C ALA A 7 -17.76 -8.80 33.42
N ALA A 8 -17.31 -10.06 33.31
CA ALA A 8 -16.14 -10.56 34.02
C ALA A 8 -14.86 -9.79 33.66
N LEU A 9 -14.61 -9.52 32.37
CA LEU A 9 -13.45 -8.73 31.94
C LEU A 9 -13.45 -7.32 32.57
N LYS A 10 -14.63 -6.69 32.68
CA LYS A 10 -14.77 -5.39 33.34
C LYS A 10 -14.35 -5.41 34.81
N ALA A 11 -14.57 -6.53 35.51
CA ALA A 11 -14.10 -6.73 36.87
C ALA A 11 -12.61 -7.13 36.94
N ILE A 12 -12.11 -7.86 35.94
CA ILE A 12 -10.72 -8.32 35.86
C ILE A 12 -9.74 -7.17 35.57
N ILE A 13 -10.05 -6.30 34.60
CA ILE A 13 -9.13 -5.25 34.12
C ILE A 13 -8.55 -4.39 35.26
N PRO A 14 -9.35 -3.83 36.20
CA PRO A 14 -8.81 -3.03 37.30
C PRO A 14 -7.88 -3.80 38.25
N THR A 15 -7.87 -5.13 38.20
CA THR A 15 -7.01 -5.99 39.03
C THR A 15 -5.68 -6.35 38.37
N LEU A 16 -5.46 -6.00 37.10
CA LEU A 16 -4.21 -6.20 36.37
C LEU A 16 -3.21 -5.08 36.68
N THR A 17 -2.95 -4.85 37.97
CA THR A 17 -2.06 -3.79 38.47
C THR A 17 -0.64 -4.30 38.69
N GLY A 18 0.34 -3.42 38.54
CA GLY A 18 1.75 -3.72 38.81
C GLY A 18 2.46 -4.43 37.66
N CYS A 19 1.77 -4.67 36.53
CA CYS A 19 2.37 -5.21 35.34
C CYS A 19 3.20 -4.16 34.59
N ARG A 20 4.27 -4.59 33.91
CA ARG A 20 5.08 -3.68 33.07
C ARG A 20 4.27 -3.06 31.92
N ALA A 21 3.41 -3.85 31.27
CA ALA A 21 2.39 -3.36 30.35
C ALA A 21 1.01 -3.40 31.04
N GLY A 22 0.63 -2.31 31.72
CA GLY A 22 -0.64 -2.23 32.44
C GLY A 22 -1.83 -1.93 31.52
N PRO A 23 -3.08 -2.16 31.94
CA PRO A 23 -4.25 -1.74 31.17
C PRO A 23 -4.27 -0.23 30.92
N ASP A 24 -4.48 0.18 29.67
CA ASP A 24 -4.60 1.58 29.31
C ASP A 24 -6.00 2.12 29.63
N MET A 25 -6.21 2.43 30.91
CA MET A 25 -7.50 2.86 31.44
C MET A 25 -8.09 4.09 30.75
N LYS A 26 -7.25 4.94 30.13
CA LYS A 26 -7.72 6.15 29.43
C LYS A 26 -8.34 5.83 28.06
N HIS A 27 -7.84 4.79 27.38
CA HIS A 27 -8.28 4.42 26.03
C HIS A 27 -9.20 3.20 26.00
N ILE A 28 -9.52 2.61 27.17
CA ILE A 28 -10.49 1.52 27.28
C ILE A 28 -11.92 2.00 27.00
N THR A 29 -12.53 1.39 25.98
CA THR A 29 -13.95 1.44 25.69
C THR A 29 -14.51 0.02 25.71
N TYR A 30 -15.19 -0.32 26.82
CA TYR A 30 -15.76 -1.64 27.02
C TYR A 30 -16.74 -2.03 25.91
N GLY A 31 -16.57 -3.24 25.37
CA GLY A 31 -17.39 -3.76 24.26
C GLY A 31 -16.96 -3.30 22.87
N ALA A 32 -16.01 -2.35 22.76
CA ALA A 32 -15.46 -1.89 21.48
C ALA A 32 -13.99 -2.36 21.31
N ASN A 33 -13.08 -1.85 22.14
CA ASN A 33 -11.66 -2.20 22.12
C ASN A 33 -11.20 -2.93 23.40
N ALA A 34 -12.08 -3.07 24.39
CA ALA A 34 -11.87 -3.90 25.57
C ALA A 34 -13.03 -4.88 25.72
N TYR A 35 -12.82 -6.14 25.31
CA TYR A 35 -13.88 -7.17 25.35
C TYR A 35 -13.31 -8.57 25.52
N CYS A 36 -14.15 -9.47 26.01
CA CYS A 36 -13.88 -10.89 26.13
C CYS A 36 -15.13 -11.67 25.74
N VAL A 37 -15.07 -12.38 24.62
CA VAL A 37 -16.23 -13.05 24.01
C VAL A 37 -15.90 -14.47 23.60
N ARG A 38 -16.86 -15.37 23.80
CA ARG A 38 -16.75 -16.75 23.31
C ARG A 38 -16.77 -16.74 21.77
N SER A 39 -15.89 -17.51 21.15
CA SER A 39 -15.86 -17.70 19.70
C SER A 39 -17.17 -18.29 19.18
N HIS A 40 -17.46 -18.09 17.89
CA HIS A 40 -18.64 -18.69 17.23
C HIS A 40 -18.62 -20.23 17.30
N SER A 41 -17.43 -20.83 17.16
CA SER A 41 -17.17 -22.27 17.30
C SER A 41 -17.25 -22.78 18.75
N ARG A 42 -17.46 -21.88 19.72
CA ARG A 42 -17.74 -22.17 21.13
C ARG A 42 -16.59 -22.84 21.91
N ASP A 43 -15.40 -22.84 21.37
CA ASP A 43 -14.20 -23.53 21.86
C ASP A 43 -13.07 -22.58 22.30
N GLU A 44 -13.20 -21.28 22.02
CA GLU A 44 -12.19 -20.27 22.35
C GLU A 44 -12.83 -19.07 23.05
N LEU A 45 -12.01 -18.38 23.84
CA LEU A 45 -12.36 -17.10 24.45
C LEU A 45 -11.47 -16.02 23.80
N ARG A 46 -12.06 -15.23 22.90
CA ARG A 46 -11.38 -14.13 22.21
C ARG A 46 -11.36 -12.89 23.08
N PHE A 47 -10.23 -12.21 23.13
CA PHE A 47 -10.11 -10.97 23.88
C PHE A 47 -9.47 -9.86 23.06
N CYS A 48 -9.77 -8.63 23.47
CA CYS A 48 -9.10 -7.42 23.04
C CYS A 48 -8.87 -6.56 24.28
N LEU A 49 -7.65 -6.08 24.47
CA LEU A 49 -7.23 -5.35 25.66
C LEU A 49 -6.21 -4.25 25.28
N PRO A 50 -6.54 -2.96 25.49
CA PRO A 50 -5.59 -1.87 25.38
C PRO A 50 -4.62 -1.90 26.56
N LEU A 51 -3.31 -1.86 26.29
CA LEU A 51 -2.25 -1.79 27.28
C LEU A 51 -1.38 -0.54 27.06
N LEU A 52 -0.75 -0.09 28.14
CA LEU A 52 0.22 0.98 28.19
C LEU A 52 1.51 0.47 28.82
N VAL A 53 2.61 0.55 28.06
CA VAL A 53 3.98 0.37 28.55
C VAL A 53 4.53 1.75 28.89
N THR A 54 4.58 2.08 30.18
CA THR A 54 4.99 3.40 30.67
C THR A 54 6.51 3.61 30.58
N GLU A 55 7.27 2.63 31.05
CA GLU A 55 8.74 2.57 30.93
C GLU A 55 9.14 1.94 29.59
N SER A 56 8.84 2.64 28.49
CA SER A 56 9.10 2.14 27.14
C SER A 56 10.53 2.44 26.66
N VAL A 57 11.23 1.39 26.21
CA VAL A 57 12.51 1.51 25.50
C VAL A 57 12.29 2.25 24.17
N SER A 58 11.20 1.94 23.46
CA SER A 58 10.86 2.61 22.20
C SER A 58 10.69 4.12 22.35
N LYS A 59 10.09 4.59 23.46
CA LYS A 59 9.99 6.02 23.78
C LYS A 59 11.36 6.65 24.02
N THR A 60 12.20 5.98 24.80
CA THR A 60 13.52 6.49 25.17
C THR A 60 14.44 6.60 23.94
N ALA A 61 14.33 5.66 23.02
CA ALA A 61 15.09 5.64 21.77
C ALA A 61 14.43 6.43 20.61
N CYS A 62 13.35 7.17 20.86
CA CYS A 62 12.66 7.99 19.86
C CYS A 62 12.65 9.48 20.28
N PRO A 63 13.75 10.22 20.03
CA PRO A 63 13.85 11.62 20.42
C PRO A 63 13.01 12.57 19.54
N ASP A 64 12.71 12.18 18.30
CA ASP A 64 11.94 12.96 17.35
C ASP A 64 10.56 12.35 17.12
N SER A 65 9.52 13.16 17.38
CA SER A 65 8.12 12.80 17.17
C SER A 65 7.81 12.28 15.75
N ARG A 66 8.58 12.72 14.73
CA ARG A 66 8.40 12.28 13.34
C ARG A 66 8.69 10.79 13.14
N GLY A 67 9.48 10.14 14.01
CA GLY A 67 9.82 8.72 13.89
C GLY A 67 9.08 7.78 14.85
N GLN A 68 8.07 8.28 15.58
CA GLN A 68 7.35 7.51 16.61
C GLN A 68 6.73 6.21 16.11
N ASP A 69 6.14 6.22 14.92
CA ASP A 69 5.60 5.05 14.24
C ASP A 69 6.68 4.02 13.90
N GLY A 70 7.89 4.45 13.54
CA GLY A 70 9.05 3.56 13.41
C GLY A 70 9.43 2.88 14.73
N ALA A 71 9.40 3.62 15.84
CA ALA A 71 9.67 3.06 17.16
C ALA A 71 8.60 2.07 17.64
N VAL A 72 7.32 2.37 17.36
CA VAL A 72 6.20 1.45 17.63
C VAL A 72 6.35 0.20 16.79
N TRP A 73 6.69 0.33 15.52
CA TRP A 73 6.89 -0.80 14.61
C TRP A 73 7.97 -1.75 15.16
N ALA A 74 9.12 -1.21 15.56
CA ALA A 74 10.22 -2.00 16.09
C ALA A 74 9.82 -2.79 17.35
N ALA A 75 9.09 -2.16 18.28
CA ALA A 75 8.58 -2.84 19.47
C ALA A 75 7.60 -3.96 19.12
N LEU A 76 6.61 -3.68 18.27
CA LEU A 76 5.59 -4.66 17.89
C LEU A 76 6.20 -5.87 17.17
N GLU A 77 7.06 -5.64 16.18
CA GLU A 77 7.71 -6.74 15.46
C GLU A 77 8.61 -7.55 16.38
N HIS A 78 9.34 -6.90 17.30
CA HIS A 78 10.12 -7.63 18.30
C HIS A 78 9.24 -8.49 19.20
N ILE A 79 8.14 -7.96 19.75
CA ILE A 79 7.18 -8.73 20.56
C ILE A 79 6.65 -9.94 19.77
N LYS A 80 6.27 -9.76 18.49
CA LYS A 80 5.83 -10.86 17.63
C LYS A 80 6.87 -11.96 17.50
N THR A 81 8.16 -11.63 17.39
CA THR A 81 9.23 -12.64 17.32
C THR A 81 9.35 -13.47 18.61
N GLN A 82 8.90 -12.93 19.74
CA GLN A 82 8.90 -13.62 21.04
C GLN A 82 7.65 -14.50 21.25
N VAL A 83 6.53 -14.24 20.55
CA VAL A 83 5.28 -15.01 20.66
C VAL A 83 5.47 -16.54 20.56
N PRO A 84 6.21 -17.09 19.57
CA PRO A 84 6.43 -18.53 19.52
C PRO A 84 7.31 -19.06 20.66
N ARG A 85 8.17 -18.22 21.26
CA ARG A 85 9.20 -18.60 22.24
C ARG A 85 8.72 -18.53 23.69
N ILE A 86 7.91 -17.53 24.02
CA ILE A 86 7.45 -17.25 25.38
C ILE A 86 6.05 -17.85 25.59
N PRO A 87 5.86 -18.79 26.53
CA PRO A 87 4.55 -19.40 26.81
C PRO A 87 3.45 -18.38 27.14
N ALA A 88 3.75 -17.37 27.95
CA ALA A 88 2.79 -16.33 28.34
C ALA A 88 2.29 -15.47 27.16
N LEU A 89 3.04 -15.39 26.05
CA LEU A 89 2.62 -14.71 24.82
C LEU A 89 1.78 -15.60 23.89
N ALA A 90 1.62 -16.90 24.21
CA ALA A 90 0.77 -17.83 23.46
C ALA A 90 -0.62 -17.29 23.07
N PRO A 91 -1.33 -16.52 23.94
CA PRO A 91 -2.66 -16.03 23.62
C PRO A 91 -2.70 -15.11 22.40
N VAL A 92 -1.63 -14.35 22.12
CA VAL A 92 -1.54 -13.46 20.95
C VAL A 92 -1.60 -14.26 19.65
N GLY A 93 -0.92 -15.41 19.60
CA GLY A 93 -0.93 -16.33 18.47
C GLY A 93 -2.05 -17.37 18.51
N GLY A 94 -2.96 -17.30 19.49
CA GLY A 94 -4.01 -18.31 19.70
C GLY A 94 -3.46 -19.71 20.00
N ARG A 95 -2.22 -19.85 20.46
CA ARG A 95 -1.62 -21.17 20.72
C ARG A 95 -2.33 -21.82 21.91
N GLY A 96 -2.69 -23.10 21.72
CA GLY A 96 -3.47 -23.87 22.69
C GLY A 96 -4.97 -23.87 22.41
N THR A 97 -5.45 -23.04 21.48
CA THR A 97 -6.83 -23.10 21.00
C THR A 97 -7.00 -24.14 19.87
N ARG A 98 -8.25 -24.46 19.51
CA ARG A 98 -8.54 -25.40 18.42
C ARG A 98 -8.20 -24.83 17.04
N HIS A 99 -8.30 -23.51 16.87
CA HIS A 99 -8.07 -22.82 15.61
C HIS A 99 -7.08 -21.65 15.74
N PRO A 100 -5.78 -21.90 16.05
CA PRO A 100 -4.79 -20.84 16.25
C PRO A 100 -4.64 -19.89 15.04
N ARG A 101 -4.89 -20.40 13.82
CA ARG A 101 -4.86 -19.63 12.57
C ARG A 101 -5.73 -18.38 12.58
N HIS A 102 -6.79 -18.32 13.39
CA HIS A 102 -7.63 -17.13 13.53
C HIS A 102 -6.88 -15.91 14.09
N CYS A 103 -5.73 -16.14 14.74
CA CYS A 103 -4.88 -15.10 15.32
C CYS A 103 -3.64 -14.78 14.47
N ILE A 104 -3.50 -15.36 13.26
CA ILE A 104 -2.27 -15.20 12.46
C ILE A 104 -1.97 -13.74 12.11
N ALA A 105 -3.00 -12.90 11.92
CA ALA A 105 -2.85 -11.46 11.68
C ALA A 105 -2.17 -10.71 12.84
N HIS A 106 -2.20 -11.25 14.06
CA HIS A 106 -1.54 -10.66 15.23
C HIS A 106 -0.05 -10.99 15.29
N THR A 107 0.37 -12.09 14.66
CA THR A 107 1.77 -12.57 14.72
C THR A 107 2.51 -12.43 13.40
N GLU A 108 1.79 -12.23 12.30
CA GLU A 108 2.37 -12.06 10.97
C GLU A 108 3.33 -10.85 10.95
N PRO A 109 4.56 -11.04 10.43
CA PRO A 109 5.49 -9.93 10.22
C PRO A 109 4.88 -8.88 9.30
N CYS A 110 4.94 -7.62 9.70
CA CYS A 110 4.42 -6.50 8.92
C CYS A 110 5.56 -5.51 8.68
N THR A 111 5.70 -5.00 7.47
CA THR A 111 6.72 -3.99 7.14
C THR A 111 6.12 -2.61 6.88
N LEU A 112 4.82 -2.43 7.10
CA LEU A 112 4.14 -1.14 6.97
C LEU A 112 4.29 -0.35 8.27
N ILE A 113 4.95 0.80 8.22
CA ILE A 113 5.12 1.72 9.35
C ILE A 113 3.94 2.69 9.41
N CYS A 114 3.63 3.37 8.32
CA CYS A 114 2.61 4.42 8.29
C CYS A 114 1.84 4.40 6.98
N THR A 115 0.53 4.61 7.05
CA THR A 115 -0.33 4.69 5.88
C THR A 115 -1.41 5.74 6.08
N PRO A 116 -1.68 6.61 5.08
CA PRO A 116 -2.79 7.56 5.16
C PRO A 116 -4.16 6.90 5.03
N ASP A 117 -4.25 5.70 4.45
CA ASP A 117 -5.51 5.09 4.01
C ASP A 117 -6.07 4.02 4.98
N GLY A 118 -5.49 3.90 6.18
CA GLY A 118 -5.92 2.93 7.18
C GLY A 118 -5.78 1.46 6.74
N MET A 119 -4.90 1.17 5.79
CA MET A 119 -4.70 -0.19 5.26
C MET A 119 -4.24 -1.16 6.36
N GLY A 120 -4.66 -2.42 6.26
CA GLY A 120 -4.20 -3.50 7.13
C GLY A 120 -4.70 -3.41 8.58
N GLU A 121 -5.93 -2.95 8.84
CA GLU A 121 -6.51 -2.81 10.20
C GLU A 121 -6.54 -4.11 11.04
N ALA A 122 -6.49 -5.27 10.38
CA ALA A 122 -6.43 -6.58 11.03
C ALA A 122 -5.01 -6.90 11.55
N LEU A 123 -3.96 -6.32 10.96
CA LEU A 123 -2.57 -6.56 11.32
C LEU A 123 -2.21 -5.83 12.61
N TRP A 124 -1.33 -6.41 13.40
CA TRP A 124 -0.77 -5.74 14.58
C TRP A 124 0.41 -4.86 14.15
N LYS A 125 0.21 -3.56 13.99
CA LYS A 125 1.17 -2.61 13.42
C LYS A 125 0.95 -1.21 13.99
N PRO A 126 1.82 -0.22 13.73
CA PRO A 126 1.55 1.16 14.11
C PRO A 126 0.28 1.68 13.43
N ASP A 127 -0.58 2.31 14.23
CA ASP A 127 -1.84 2.93 13.83
C ASP A 127 -2.44 3.73 15.00
N ARG A 128 -3.72 4.12 14.88
CA ARG A 128 -4.45 4.80 15.97
C ARG A 128 -4.62 3.97 17.25
N ASN A 129 -4.42 2.65 17.19
CA ASN A 129 -4.55 1.73 18.33
C ASN A 129 -3.20 1.35 18.92
N ASN A 130 -2.12 1.53 18.16
CA ASN A 130 -0.76 1.23 18.56
C ASN A 130 0.12 2.43 18.23
N PHE A 131 0.42 3.25 19.23
CA PHE A 131 1.10 4.52 19.05
C PHE A 131 1.98 4.87 20.25
N LEU A 132 2.86 5.84 20.07
CA LEU A 132 3.77 6.33 21.09
C LEU A 132 3.41 7.77 21.43
N ASP A 133 3.38 8.12 22.72
CA ASP A 133 3.16 9.49 23.17
C ASP A 133 4.00 9.85 24.40
N ALA A 134 3.63 10.96 25.06
CA ALA A 134 4.30 11.43 26.26
C ALA A 134 4.12 10.52 27.50
N PHE A 135 3.17 9.60 27.50
CA PHE A 135 2.92 8.64 28.59
C PHE A 135 3.61 7.30 28.36
N GLY A 136 3.75 6.85 27.11
CA GLY A 136 4.40 5.58 26.83
C GLY A 136 4.03 4.99 25.48
N LEU A 137 4.26 3.68 25.35
CA LEU A 137 3.81 2.89 24.21
C LEU A 137 2.40 2.36 24.50
N HIS A 138 1.44 2.81 23.71
CA HIS A 138 0.07 2.33 23.70
C HIS A 138 -0.04 1.18 22.70
N ILE A 139 -0.62 0.06 23.09
CA ILE A 139 -0.77 -1.12 22.24
C ILE A 139 -2.13 -1.78 22.46
N LEU A 140 -2.79 -2.16 21.36
CA LEU A 140 -4.03 -2.91 21.41
C LEU A 140 -3.74 -4.40 21.19
N VAL A 141 -3.80 -5.17 22.26
CA VAL A 141 -3.54 -6.61 22.20
C VAL A 141 -4.83 -7.33 21.85
N ARG A 142 -4.76 -8.19 20.83
CA ARG A 142 -5.84 -9.10 20.42
C ARG A 142 -5.32 -10.53 20.47
N GLY A 143 -6.18 -11.46 20.87
CA GLY A 143 -5.80 -12.85 20.96
C GLY A 143 -6.94 -13.77 21.36
N ALA A 144 -6.58 -15.03 21.63
CA ALA A 144 -7.52 -16.05 22.05
C ALA A 144 -6.93 -16.95 23.13
N LEU A 145 -7.78 -17.33 24.07
CA LEU A 145 -7.51 -18.34 25.10
C LEU A 145 -8.37 -19.58 24.83
N PRO A 146 -7.93 -20.79 25.25
CA PRO A 146 -8.82 -21.95 25.30
C PRO A 146 -10.06 -21.61 26.14
N TYR A 147 -11.25 -21.98 25.69
CA TYR A 147 -12.47 -21.61 26.42
C TYR A 147 -12.53 -22.30 27.80
N PRO A 148 -12.52 -21.54 28.91
CA PRO A 148 -12.44 -22.12 30.25
C PRO A 148 -13.81 -22.52 30.82
N GLY A 149 -14.89 -22.39 30.03
CA GLY A 149 -16.27 -22.55 30.48
C GLY A 149 -17.00 -21.22 30.70
N PRO A 150 -18.22 -21.25 31.27
CA PRO A 150 -18.91 -20.05 31.73
C PRO A 150 -18.06 -19.26 32.75
N PRO A 151 -18.26 -17.94 32.93
CA PRO A 151 -17.46 -17.08 33.79
C PRO A 151 -17.74 -17.32 35.29
N THR A 152 -17.47 -18.53 35.78
CA THR A 152 -17.47 -18.87 37.20
C THR A 152 -16.26 -18.25 37.89
N VAL A 153 -16.30 -18.09 39.23
CA VAL A 153 -15.17 -17.51 40.00
C VAL A 153 -13.83 -18.20 39.68
N PRO A 154 -13.71 -19.55 39.64
CA PRO A 154 -12.46 -20.20 39.25
C PRO A 154 -12.02 -19.89 37.81
N ALA A 155 -12.95 -19.85 36.86
CA ALA A 155 -12.64 -19.55 35.47
C ALA A 155 -12.20 -18.08 35.29
N GLN A 156 -12.84 -17.15 36.00
CA GLN A 156 -12.44 -15.74 36.00
C GLN A 156 -11.04 -15.56 36.59
N HIS A 157 -10.71 -16.31 37.65
CA HIS A 157 -9.37 -16.33 38.24
C HIS A 157 -8.31 -16.84 37.25
N ASP A 158 -8.54 -17.97 36.59
CA ASP A 158 -7.62 -18.52 35.57
C ASP A 158 -7.39 -17.54 34.40
N VAL A 159 -8.45 -16.91 33.90
CA VAL A 159 -8.34 -15.90 32.83
C VAL A 159 -7.59 -14.67 33.32
N ARG A 160 -7.81 -14.21 34.55
CA ARG A 160 -7.07 -13.08 35.14
C ARG A 160 -5.57 -13.38 35.21
N GLU A 161 -5.17 -14.54 35.71
CA GLU A 161 -3.75 -14.90 35.81
C GLU A 161 -3.10 -14.96 34.41
N LYS A 162 -3.77 -15.60 33.44
CA LYS A 162 -3.28 -15.64 32.05
C LYS A 162 -3.13 -14.26 31.41
N LEU A 163 -4.08 -13.35 31.68
CA LEU A 163 -4.00 -11.97 31.18
C LEU A 163 -2.90 -11.17 31.89
N ARG A 164 -2.68 -11.40 33.19
CA ARG A 164 -1.58 -10.80 33.95
C ARG A 164 -0.23 -11.27 33.42
N ASP A 165 -0.03 -12.57 33.26
CA ASP A 165 1.19 -13.14 32.68
C ASP A 165 1.44 -12.61 31.26
N LEU A 166 0.39 -12.46 30.46
CA LEU A 166 0.47 -11.84 29.13
C LEU A 166 0.93 -10.38 29.21
N CYS A 167 0.36 -9.59 30.13
CA CYS A 167 0.73 -8.18 30.32
C CYS A 167 2.21 -8.04 30.71
N ASP A 168 2.69 -8.87 31.64
CA ASP A 168 4.09 -8.87 32.06
C ASP A 168 5.01 -9.31 30.93
N ALA A 169 4.68 -10.39 30.23
CA ALA A 169 5.48 -10.89 29.12
C ALA A 169 5.55 -9.90 27.94
N ILE A 170 4.50 -9.12 27.68
CA ILE A 170 4.52 -8.05 26.68
C ILE A 170 5.47 -6.93 27.10
N GLY A 171 5.39 -6.49 28.37
CA GLY A 171 6.27 -5.45 28.89
C GLY A 171 7.74 -5.89 28.94
N ASP A 172 8.01 -7.14 29.33
CA ASP A 172 9.36 -7.72 29.30
C ASP A 172 9.88 -7.86 27.86
N ALA A 173 9.02 -8.27 26.92
CA ALA A 173 9.39 -8.34 25.51
C ALA A 173 9.72 -6.94 24.96
N GLU A 174 8.90 -5.90 25.22
CA GLU A 174 9.20 -4.52 24.83
C GLU A 174 10.52 -4.03 25.43
N ALA A 175 10.74 -4.26 26.73
CA ALA A 175 11.96 -3.85 27.41
C ALA A 175 13.22 -4.54 26.87
N SER A 176 13.07 -5.67 26.19
CA SER A 176 14.16 -6.43 25.57
C SER A 176 14.44 -6.04 24.11
N VAL A 177 13.68 -5.10 23.52
CA VAL A 177 13.95 -4.63 22.16
C VAL A 177 15.31 -3.93 22.12
N SER A 178 16.09 -4.20 21.07
CA SER A 178 17.37 -3.53 20.88
C SER A 178 17.16 -2.03 20.64
N PRO A 179 17.77 -1.12 21.43
CA PRO A 179 17.69 0.31 21.16
C PRO A 179 18.17 0.69 19.76
N ARG A 180 19.15 -0.03 19.22
CA ARG A 180 19.63 0.16 17.84
C ARG A 180 18.56 -0.20 16.79
N GLN A 181 17.79 -1.26 17.03
CA GLN A 181 16.72 -1.65 16.12
C GLN A 181 15.61 -0.59 16.10
N VAL A 182 15.27 -0.05 17.27
CA VAL A 182 14.33 1.08 17.39
C VAL A 182 14.88 2.29 16.65
N GLU A 183 16.14 2.66 16.92
CA GLU A 183 16.80 3.81 16.29
C GLU A 183 16.79 3.68 14.76
N THR A 184 17.20 2.54 14.19
CA THR A 184 17.13 2.33 12.73
C THR A 184 15.72 2.57 12.19
N ALA A 185 14.68 2.02 12.83
CA ALA A 185 13.31 2.19 12.37
C ALA A 185 12.81 3.64 12.50
N VAL A 186 13.21 4.36 13.57
CA VAL A 186 12.94 5.79 13.77
C VAL A 186 13.56 6.61 12.65
N LEU A 187 14.85 6.41 12.36
CA LEU A 187 15.56 7.17 11.33
C LEU A 187 14.98 6.90 9.93
N THR A 188 14.70 5.63 9.60
CA THR A 188 14.08 5.26 8.32
C THR A 188 12.68 5.88 8.14
N ALA A 189 11.89 5.99 9.21
CA ALA A 189 10.61 6.69 9.15
C ALA A 189 10.78 8.20 8.94
N ILE A 190 11.77 8.82 9.59
CA ILE A 190 12.08 10.25 9.43
C ILE A 190 12.53 10.54 7.99
N ASP A 191 13.43 9.72 7.43
CA ASP A 191 13.93 9.87 6.07
C ASP A 191 12.79 9.87 5.04
N GLN A 192 11.90 8.88 5.11
CA GLN A 192 10.76 8.78 4.20
C GLN A 192 9.81 9.98 4.32
N LYS A 193 9.57 10.47 5.55
CA LYS A 193 8.70 11.62 5.79
C LYS A 193 9.31 12.92 5.32
N SER A 194 10.58 13.18 5.62
CA SER A 194 11.31 14.37 5.14
C SER A 194 11.37 14.37 3.61
N LEU A 195 11.78 13.24 3.02
CA LEU A 195 11.83 13.08 1.56
C LEU A 195 10.47 13.40 0.93
N ARG A 196 9.38 12.85 1.48
CA ARG A 196 8.02 13.10 0.98
C ARG A 196 7.59 14.56 1.09
N GLN A 197 8.04 15.27 2.13
CA GLN A 197 7.76 16.70 2.31
C GLN A 197 8.48 17.56 1.28
N ARG A 198 9.67 17.16 0.84
CA ARG A 198 10.47 17.87 -0.17
C ARG A 198 10.00 17.66 -1.60
N LEU A 199 9.39 16.51 -1.93
CA LEU A 199 8.97 16.20 -3.30
C LEU A 199 8.17 17.33 -4.01
N PRO A 200 7.16 17.98 -3.37
CA PRO A 200 6.39 19.02 -4.03
C PRO A 200 7.21 20.26 -4.40
N GLU A 201 8.19 20.65 -3.57
CA GLU A 201 9.04 21.82 -3.77
C GLU A 201 9.96 21.64 -4.98
N GLU A 202 10.43 20.40 -5.18
CA GLU A 202 11.26 20.00 -6.32
C GLU A 202 10.43 19.61 -7.57
N GLY A 203 9.10 19.71 -7.50
CA GLY A 203 8.20 19.34 -8.58
C GLY A 203 8.17 17.84 -8.89
N ILE A 204 8.60 17.01 -7.95
CA ILE A 204 8.66 15.55 -8.06
C ILE A 204 7.36 14.94 -7.51
N ILE A 205 6.88 13.89 -8.16
CA ILE A 205 5.70 13.11 -7.74
C ILE A 205 6.13 11.83 -7.04
N THR A 206 7.11 11.14 -7.60
CA THR A 206 7.62 9.87 -7.08
C THR A 206 9.13 9.87 -7.21
N PHE A 207 9.80 9.43 -6.15
CA PHE A 207 11.21 9.09 -6.13
C PHE A 207 11.36 7.59 -5.87
N ILE A 208 12.22 6.93 -6.64
CA ILE A 208 12.56 5.52 -6.53
C ILE A 208 14.06 5.43 -6.33
N ALA A 209 14.50 5.22 -5.09
CA ALA A 209 15.92 5.07 -4.78
C ALA A 209 16.53 3.87 -5.51
N ASP A 210 17.78 4.03 -5.92
CA ASP A 210 18.60 2.94 -6.45
C ASP A 210 18.73 1.81 -5.43
N GLY A 211 18.60 0.57 -5.90
CA GLY A 211 18.58 -0.62 -5.04
C GLY A 211 17.19 -1.01 -4.52
N SER A 212 16.13 -0.26 -4.83
CA SER A 212 14.77 -0.56 -4.36
C SER A 212 14.26 -1.92 -4.86
N LEU A 213 13.56 -2.66 -3.99
CA LEU A 213 13.07 -4.02 -4.20
C LEU A 213 11.53 -4.05 -4.20
N MET A 214 10.92 -4.00 -5.38
CA MET A 214 9.46 -3.86 -5.52
C MET A 214 8.66 -5.18 -5.50
N ALA A 215 9.26 -6.29 -5.95
CA ALA A 215 8.56 -7.58 -6.01
C ALA A 215 8.18 -8.07 -4.60
N ARG A 216 6.94 -8.56 -4.45
CA ARG A 216 6.34 -8.90 -3.15
C ARG A 216 5.95 -10.37 -3.06
N LYS A 217 5.83 -10.85 -1.82
CA LYS A 217 5.19 -12.12 -1.46
C LYS A 217 3.91 -11.82 -0.69
N GLU A 218 2.80 -12.27 -1.23
CA GLU A 218 1.50 -12.19 -0.57
C GLU A 218 1.28 -13.39 0.35
N THR A 219 0.54 -13.15 1.43
CA THR A 219 0.08 -14.20 2.35
C THR A 219 -1.43 -14.10 2.52
N GLU A 220 -2.07 -15.06 3.21
CA GLU A 220 -3.52 -15.04 3.45
C GLU A 220 -4.00 -13.72 4.10
N VAL A 221 -3.18 -13.15 4.99
CA VAL A 221 -3.50 -11.90 5.70
C VAL A 221 -2.86 -10.64 5.09
N ARG A 222 -1.81 -10.80 4.29
CA ARG A 222 -1.15 -9.72 3.55
C ARG A 222 -1.28 -9.97 2.05
N ASN A 223 -2.52 -9.98 1.59
CA ASN A 223 -2.94 -10.34 0.23
C ASN A 223 -3.09 -9.12 -0.70
N HIS A 224 -2.37 -8.04 -0.41
CA HIS A 224 -2.43 -6.82 -1.20
C HIS A 224 -1.04 -6.17 -1.23
N TYR A 225 -0.56 -5.82 -2.41
CA TYR A 225 0.82 -5.37 -2.66
C TYR A 225 1.34 -4.30 -1.68
N ARG A 226 0.50 -3.36 -1.22
CA ARG A 226 0.89 -2.32 -0.24
C ARG A 226 1.30 -2.90 1.12
N ILE A 227 0.58 -3.91 1.60
CA ILE A 227 0.82 -4.57 2.90
C ILE A 227 1.61 -5.88 2.78
N ALA A 228 1.77 -6.42 1.57
CA ALA A 228 2.54 -7.62 1.27
C ALA A 228 4.00 -7.47 1.70
N GLY A 229 4.68 -8.57 1.99
CA GLY A 229 6.09 -8.60 2.42
C GLY A 229 7.09 -8.68 1.27
N PRO A 230 8.39 -8.50 1.55
CA PRO A 230 9.43 -8.66 0.54
C PRO A 230 9.38 -10.08 -0.05
N LYS A 231 9.68 -10.18 -1.34
CA LYS A 231 9.82 -11.48 -2.01
C LYS A 231 11.05 -12.22 -1.45
N GLU A 232 10.91 -13.53 -1.26
CA GLU A 232 12.03 -14.41 -0.90
C GLU A 232 12.79 -14.88 -2.15
N GLY A 233 14.11 -15.09 -2.00
CA GLY A 233 14.96 -15.60 -3.08
C GLY A 233 15.41 -14.50 -4.04
N VAL A 234 15.31 -14.76 -5.35
CA VAL A 234 15.81 -13.85 -6.39
C VAL A 234 14.96 -12.58 -6.45
N HIS A 235 15.61 -11.46 -6.14
CA HIS A 235 15.07 -10.12 -6.19
C HIS A 235 15.97 -9.24 -7.04
N ILE A 236 15.41 -8.60 -8.07
CA ILE A 236 16.15 -7.74 -8.98
C ILE A 236 15.92 -6.29 -8.53
N PRO A 237 16.96 -5.58 -8.06
CA PRO A 237 16.84 -4.18 -7.66
C PRO A 237 16.54 -3.28 -8.84
N PHE A 238 15.73 -2.26 -8.58
CA PHE A 238 15.55 -1.15 -9.49
C PHE A 238 16.74 -0.20 -9.38
N PHE A 239 17.30 0.19 -10.52
CA PHE A 239 18.29 1.26 -10.63
C PHE A 239 17.80 2.27 -11.66
N CYS A 240 18.07 3.54 -11.44
CA CYS A 240 17.84 4.59 -12.43
C CYS A 240 18.63 4.24 -13.71
N PRO A 241 17.98 4.19 -14.90
CA PRO A 241 18.69 3.93 -16.14
C PRO A 241 19.83 4.92 -16.38
N GLU A 242 20.98 4.44 -16.86
CA GLU A 242 22.20 5.24 -17.03
C GLU A 242 22.02 6.45 -17.96
N THR A 243 21.09 6.36 -18.90
CA THR A 243 20.78 7.42 -19.87
C THR A 243 19.90 8.53 -19.29
N LEU A 244 19.37 8.36 -18.07
CA LEU A 244 18.58 9.36 -17.36
C LEU A 244 19.41 9.97 -16.22
N THR A 245 19.22 11.26 -15.97
CA THR A 245 19.87 11.94 -14.85
C THR A 245 19.20 11.53 -13.54
N PRO A 246 19.93 10.91 -12.59
CA PRO A 246 19.37 10.56 -11.30
C PRO A 246 19.08 11.83 -10.48
N ALA A 247 18.05 11.77 -9.64
CA ALA A 247 17.84 12.74 -8.57
C ALA A 247 18.61 12.28 -7.32
N GLU A 248 19.05 13.24 -6.51
CA GLU A 248 19.75 12.99 -5.24
C GLU A 248 19.01 13.69 -4.10
N PHE A 249 18.84 12.98 -2.99
CA PHE A 249 18.19 13.50 -1.79
C PHE A 249 18.98 13.17 -0.53
N ASP A 250 19.23 14.19 0.28
CA ASP A 250 19.76 13.99 1.63
C ASP A 250 18.69 13.43 2.58
N CYS A 251 19.08 12.43 3.35
CA CYS A 251 18.30 11.78 4.38
C CYS A 251 18.50 12.48 5.72
N GLU A 252 17.50 13.21 6.21
CA GLU A 252 17.60 13.95 7.48
C GLU A 252 17.79 13.07 8.71
N GLY A 253 17.16 11.89 8.74
CA GLY A 253 17.23 10.95 9.85
C GLY A 253 18.54 10.20 9.86
N SER A 254 18.86 9.48 8.79
CA SER A 254 20.09 8.67 8.72
C SER A 254 21.37 9.48 8.44
N GLY A 255 21.25 10.70 7.93
CA GLY A 255 22.39 11.56 7.56
C GLY A 255 23.12 11.14 6.27
N GLY A 256 22.57 10.18 5.52
CA GLY A 256 23.09 9.75 4.21
C GLY A 256 22.49 10.53 3.04
N SER A 257 22.80 10.11 1.81
CA SER A 257 22.10 10.55 0.61
C SER A 257 21.58 9.34 -0.19
N LEU A 258 20.48 9.53 -0.90
CA LEU A 258 19.89 8.56 -1.80
C LEU A 258 19.93 9.10 -3.23
N THR A 259 20.42 8.30 -4.16
CA THR A 259 20.29 8.55 -5.60
C THR A 259 19.17 7.68 -6.16
N GLY A 260 18.51 8.14 -7.22
CA GLY A 260 17.46 7.33 -7.84
C GLY A 260 16.68 8.02 -8.95
N PHE A 261 15.66 7.32 -9.44
CA PHE A 261 14.78 7.81 -10.50
C PHE A 261 13.67 8.69 -9.93
N ALA A 262 13.43 9.85 -10.54
CA ALA A 262 12.38 10.78 -10.15
C ALA A 262 11.39 11.01 -11.29
N ILE A 263 10.10 10.83 -11.01
CA ILE A 263 8.97 11.18 -11.88
C ILE A 263 8.47 12.56 -11.48
N ARG A 264 8.40 13.50 -12.42
CA ARG A 264 8.05 14.91 -12.16
C ARG A 264 6.62 15.23 -12.57
N ARG A 265 6.09 16.33 -12.03
CA ARG A 265 4.77 16.86 -12.37
C ARG A 265 4.67 17.06 -13.89
N ARG A 266 3.47 16.86 -14.42
CA ARG A 266 3.14 16.91 -15.85
C ARG A 266 3.77 15.81 -16.72
N GLU A 267 4.80 15.08 -16.29
CA GLU A 267 5.45 14.05 -17.11
C GLU A 267 4.51 12.87 -17.44
N ALA A 268 4.66 12.33 -18.65
CA ALA A 268 4.11 11.05 -19.08
C ALA A 268 5.24 10.02 -19.10
N VAL A 269 5.19 9.04 -18.19
CA VAL A 269 6.18 7.98 -18.04
C VAL A 269 5.57 6.64 -18.46
N ALA A 270 6.13 6.05 -19.52
CA ALA A 270 5.77 4.72 -19.97
C ALA A 270 6.68 3.68 -19.32
N ILE A 271 6.10 2.61 -18.79
CA ILE A 271 6.82 1.42 -18.32
C ILE A 271 6.48 0.28 -19.29
N ILE A 272 7.43 -0.04 -20.14
CA ILE A 272 7.27 -1.04 -21.21
C ILE A 272 8.11 -2.29 -20.93
N GLY A 273 7.79 -3.37 -21.62
CA GLY A 273 8.48 -4.65 -21.50
C GLY A 273 7.60 -5.79 -21.96
N SER A 274 8.21 -6.94 -22.21
CA SER A 274 7.50 -8.15 -22.59
C SER A 274 6.56 -8.65 -21.47
N ASN A 275 5.81 -9.72 -21.76
CA ASN A 275 4.97 -10.38 -20.78
C ASN A 275 5.80 -10.86 -19.59
N ALA A 276 5.27 -10.66 -18.39
CA ALA A 276 5.91 -11.01 -17.12
C ALA A 276 7.24 -10.30 -16.80
N GLU A 277 7.61 -9.21 -17.47
CA GLU A 277 8.86 -8.47 -17.18
C GLU A 277 8.80 -7.58 -15.92
N GLY A 278 7.65 -7.45 -15.25
CA GLY A 278 7.53 -6.70 -13.99
C GLY A 278 6.94 -5.29 -14.12
N LYS A 279 6.25 -4.97 -15.22
CA LYS A 279 5.61 -3.64 -15.43
C LYS A 279 4.64 -3.28 -14.29
N THR A 280 3.69 -4.17 -14.00
CA THR A 280 2.73 -4.02 -12.89
C THR A 280 3.44 -3.97 -11.53
N THR A 281 4.57 -4.66 -11.37
CA THR A 281 5.37 -4.62 -10.15
C THR A 281 5.91 -3.20 -9.89
N ILE A 282 6.34 -2.49 -10.93
CA ILE A 282 6.75 -1.08 -10.79
C ILE A 282 5.58 -0.18 -10.43
N ILE A 283 4.43 -0.34 -11.11
CA ILE A 283 3.20 0.40 -10.78
C ILE A 283 2.82 0.17 -9.30
N HIS A 284 2.88 -1.07 -8.82
CA HIS A 284 2.63 -1.40 -7.42
C HIS A 284 3.66 -0.80 -6.46
N GLY A 285 4.94 -0.77 -6.84
CA GLY A 285 5.99 -0.09 -6.10
C GLY A 285 5.68 1.39 -5.89
N ILE A 286 5.38 2.10 -6.99
CA ILE A 286 5.01 3.52 -6.97
C ILE A 286 3.78 3.76 -6.09
N LEU A 287 2.72 2.96 -6.26
CA LEU A 287 1.50 3.06 -5.45
C LEU A 287 1.76 2.82 -3.97
N SER A 288 2.70 1.94 -3.62
CA SER A 288 3.08 1.69 -2.23
C SER A 288 3.96 2.78 -1.62
N GLY A 289 4.58 3.65 -2.41
CA GLY A 289 5.44 4.73 -1.89
C GLY A 289 4.70 5.88 -1.19
N VAL A 290 3.36 5.87 -1.23
CA VAL A 290 2.53 6.78 -0.42
C VAL A 290 2.56 6.42 1.07
N ASP A 291 2.96 5.20 1.38
CA ASP A 291 3.14 4.64 2.71
C ASP A 291 4.60 4.75 3.16
N ASP A 292 4.84 4.69 4.47
CA ASP A 292 6.19 4.50 5.03
C ASP A 292 6.42 3.01 5.29
N HIS A 293 7.54 2.48 4.82
CA HIS A 293 7.94 1.08 4.98
C HIS A 293 9.11 0.92 5.95
N ALA A 294 9.20 -0.26 6.55
CA ALA A 294 10.19 -0.59 7.55
C ALA A 294 11.59 -0.84 6.95
N PRO A 295 12.66 -0.70 7.77
CA PRO A 295 14.00 -1.07 7.34
C PRO A 295 14.06 -2.52 6.84
N GLY A 296 14.65 -2.73 5.66
CA GLY A 296 14.76 -4.05 5.05
C GLY A 296 13.50 -4.53 4.32
N ASP A 297 12.48 -3.67 4.19
CA ASP A 297 11.33 -3.94 3.33
C ASP A 297 11.71 -3.98 1.84
N GLY A 298 12.71 -3.18 1.47
CA GLY A 298 13.14 -2.93 0.10
C GLY A 298 12.40 -1.77 -0.58
N ARG A 299 11.33 -1.24 0.01
CA ARG A 299 10.55 -0.10 -0.54
C ARG A 299 10.69 1.17 0.29
N GLU A 300 11.50 1.17 1.34
CA GLU A 300 11.78 2.35 2.16
C GLU A 300 12.38 3.52 1.37
N GLY A 301 13.02 3.23 0.23
CA GLY A 301 13.52 4.23 -0.72
C GLY A 301 12.53 4.64 -1.81
N ILE A 302 11.31 4.10 -1.82
CA ILE A 302 10.27 4.46 -2.79
C ILE A 302 9.30 5.41 -2.10
N VAL A 303 9.38 6.70 -2.43
CA VAL A 303 8.57 7.73 -1.80
C VAL A 303 7.74 8.44 -2.86
N THR A 304 6.42 8.47 -2.64
CA THR A 304 5.46 9.06 -3.57
C THR A 304 4.55 10.06 -2.86
N ARG A 305 4.21 11.15 -3.56
CA ARG A 305 3.22 12.12 -3.10
C ARG A 305 1.88 11.43 -2.85
N ARG A 306 1.22 11.82 -1.76
CA ARG A 306 -0.11 11.30 -1.42
C ARG A 306 -1.16 11.79 -2.43
N GLY A 307 -2.19 10.98 -2.67
CA GLY A 307 -3.31 11.32 -3.55
C GLY A 307 -3.13 10.92 -5.01
N ILE A 308 -2.13 10.10 -5.35
CA ILE A 308 -2.05 9.45 -6.66
C ILE A 308 -3.20 8.44 -6.82
N GLU A 309 -3.73 8.29 -8.04
CA GLU A 309 -4.87 7.39 -8.30
C GLU A 309 -4.48 6.35 -9.36
N ARG A 310 -4.70 5.05 -9.07
CA ARG A 310 -4.69 4.00 -10.10
C ARG A 310 -6.08 3.94 -10.72
N ILE A 311 -6.16 4.09 -12.04
CA ILE A 311 -7.41 4.09 -12.79
C ILE A 311 -7.45 2.86 -13.69
N ALA A 312 -8.58 2.17 -13.68
CA ALA A 312 -8.82 0.94 -14.44
C ALA A 312 -10.24 0.97 -15.04
N ALA A 313 -10.51 0.04 -15.97
CA ALA A 313 -11.85 -0.17 -16.47
C ALA A 313 -12.79 -0.63 -15.34
N GLY A 314 -14.02 -0.12 -15.33
CA GLY A 314 -15.02 -0.50 -14.34
C GLY A 314 -16.42 -0.64 -14.93
N ALA A 315 -17.34 -1.15 -14.12
CA ALA A 315 -18.73 -1.38 -14.52
C ALA A 315 -19.69 -0.94 -13.40
N TYR A 316 -19.75 0.36 -13.13
CA TYR A 316 -20.65 0.94 -12.15
C TYR A 316 -21.45 2.11 -12.72
N GLY A 317 -22.57 2.45 -12.07
CA GLY A 317 -23.48 3.49 -12.53
C GLY A 317 -22.92 4.90 -12.39
N LEU A 318 -22.99 5.69 -13.46
CA LEU A 318 -22.63 7.09 -13.49
C LEU A 318 -23.75 7.95 -12.89
N LYS A 319 -23.37 8.94 -12.08
CA LYS A 319 -24.28 9.88 -11.42
C LYS A 319 -23.74 11.31 -11.52
N GLY A 320 -24.03 11.98 -12.63
CA GLY A 320 -23.51 13.32 -12.90
C GLY A 320 -22.01 13.31 -13.20
N ALA A 321 -21.55 12.28 -13.92
CA ALA A 321 -20.14 12.10 -14.26
C ALA A 321 -19.71 13.04 -15.39
N ASP A 322 -18.58 13.72 -15.23
CA ASP A 322 -17.93 14.44 -16.32
C ASP A 322 -16.98 13.50 -17.08
N VAL A 323 -17.29 13.24 -18.34
CA VAL A 323 -16.51 12.45 -19.30
C VAL A 323 -16.09 13.28 -20.52
N SER A 324 -16.31 14.60 -20.48
CA SER A 324 -16.20 15.49 -21.65
C SER A 324 -14.78 15.65 -22.20
N LEU A 325 -13.75 15.29 -21.43
CA LEU A 325 -12.38 15.21 -21.91
C LEU A 325 -12.19 14.13 -22.98
N PHE A 326 -12.95 13.02 -22.86
CA PHE A 326 -12.81 11.85 -23.72
C PHE A 326 -14.01 11.66 -24.66
N PHE A 327 -15.20 12.17 -24.31
CA PHE A 327 -16.44 11.94 -25.07
C PHE A 327 -17.04 13.26 -25.55
N LYS A 328 -17.20 13.43 -26.87
CA LYS A 328 -17.92 14.55 -27.49
C LYS A 328 -19.44 14.35 -27.47
N SER A 329 -19.88 13.10 -27.58
CA SER A 329 -21.28 12.68 -27.50
C SER A 329 -21.40 11.50 -26.54
N LEU A 330 -22.60 11.31 -25.96
CA LEU A 330 -22.87 10.16 -25.10
C LEU A 330 -23.37 8.97 -25.92
N PRO A 331 -22.98 7.73 -25.59
CA PRO A 331 -23.50 6.56 -26.28
C PRO A 331 -24.99 6.35 -25.96
N PRO A 332 -25.74 5.66 -26.85
CA PRO A 332 -27.13 5.31 -26.60
C PRO A 332 -27.33 4.62 -25.24
N GLY A 333 -28.35 5.03 -24.49
CA GLY A 333 -28.65 4.48 -23.16
C GLY A 333 -27.94 5.18 -21.99
N VAL A 334 -27.04 6.14 -22.27
CA VAL A 334 -26.49 7.06 -21.28
C VAL A 334 -27.19 8.42 -21.42
N ASN A 335 -27.75 8.92 -20.33
CA ASN A 335 -28.53 10.15 -20.29
C ASN A 335 -27.67 11.36 -19.89
N GLY A 336 -28.13 12.57 -20.24
CA GLY A 336 -27.52 13.84 -19.83
C GLY A 336 -26.61 14.43 -20.92
N THR A 337 -25.46 14.97 -20.50
CA THR A 337 -24.43 15.53 -21.40
C THR A 337 -23.07 14.91 -21.05
N PRO A 338 -22.04 14.99 -21.91
CA PRO A 338 -20.71 14.54 -21.54
C PRO A 338 -20.15 15.17 -20.26
N LYS A 339 -20.57 16.39 -19.90
CA LYS A 339 -20.16 17.04 -18.63
C LYS A 339 -20.94 16.56 -17.41
N MET A 340 -22.06 15.86 -17.62
CA MET A 340 -22.97 15.44 -16.57
C MET A 340 -23.77 14.22 -17.04
N ALA A 341 -23.09 13.09 -17.12
CA ALA A 341 -23.61 11.82 -17.61
C ALA A 341 -24.25 10.97 -16.50
N TYR A 342 -25.35 10.29 -16.83
CA TYR A 342 -26.10 9.41 -15.94
C TYR A 342 -26.44 8.09 -16.62
N GLY A 343 -26.31 6.96 -15.92
CA GLY A 343 -26.70 5.65 -16.43
C GLY A 343 -25.66 4.57 -16.17
N ALA A 344 -25.69 3.50 -16.96
CA ALA A 344 -24.71 2.42 -16.85
C ALA A 344 -23.34 2.87 -17.41
N GLY A 345 -22.30 2.82 -16.58
CA GLY A 345 -20.94 3.08 -17.01
C GLY A 345 -20.30 1.82 -17.59
N SER A 346 -19.90 1.86 -18.86
CA SER A 346 -19.02 0.86 -19.46
C SER A 346 -17.57 1.05 -18.97
N GLY A 347 -16.70 0.09 -19.28
CA GLY A 347 -15.27 0.13 -18.93
C GLY A 347 -14.60 1.47 -19.27
N SER A 348 -14.75 1.94 -20.51
CA SER A 348 -14.15 3.19 -20.97
C SER A 348 -14.83 4.45 -20.40
N LEU A 349 -16.15 4.43 -20.19
CA LEU A 349 -16.86 5.57 -19.59
C LEU A 349 -16.50 5.80 -18.13
N VAL A 350 -16.45 4.71 -17.34
CA VAL A 350 -16.01 4.75 -15.94
C VAL A 350 -14.56 5.26 -15.87
N MET A 351 -13.68 4.71 -16.70
CA MET A 351 -12.28 5.09 -16.73
C MET A 351 -12.07 6.56 -17.13
N ALA A 352 -12.85 7.05 -18.11
CA ALA A 352 -12.84 8.46 -18.51
C ALA A 352 -13.30 9.38 -17.37
N TYR A 353 -14.39 9.03 -16.68
CA TYR A 353 -14.89 9.79 -15.55
C TYR A 353 -13.87 9.88 -14.42
N GLU A 354 -13.28 8.74 -14.03
CA GLU A 354 -12.27 8.69 -12.98
C GLU A 354 -11.06 9.56 -13.34
N CYS A 355 -10.64 9.57 -14.61
CA CYS A 355 -9.52 10.39 -15.08
C CYS A 355 -9.83 11.89 -14.99
N VAL A 356 -10.99 12.33 -15.48
CA VAL A 356 -11.43 13.73 -15.36
C VAL A 356 -11.55 14.15 -13.90
N ARG A 357 -12.11 13.26 -13.05
CA ARG A 357 -12.26 13.49 -11.62
C ARG A 357 -10.92 13.62 -10.91
N ALA A 358 -9.95 12.77 -11.22
CA ALA A 358 -8.60 12.84 -10.66
C ALA A 358 -7.90 14.15 -11.05
N CYS A 359 -7.99 14.56 -12.32
CA CYS A 359 -7.47 15.85 -12.79
C CYS A 359 -8.16 17.04 -12.09
N ALA A 360 -9.49 17.00 -11.95
CA ALA A 360 -10.26 18.05 -11.26
C ALA A 360 -9.88 18.18 -9.77
N ARG A 361 -9.51 17.07 -9.13
CA ARG A 361 -8.98 17.04 -7.74
C ARG A 361 -7.50 17.39 -7.65
N LYS A 362 -6.84 17.66 -8.77
CA LYS A 362 -5.40 17.91 -8.87
C LYS A 362 -4.57 16.75 -8.29
N ALA A 363 -4.96 15.52 -8.60
CA ALA A 363 -4.19 14.34 -8.24
C ALA A 363 -2.73 14.49 -8.75
N PRO A 364 -1.70 14.18 -7.95
CA PRO A 364 -0.31 14.35 -8.38
C PRO A 364 0.07 13.50 -9.60
N ALA A 365 -0.48 12.28 -9.67
CA ALA A 365 -0.36 11.39 -10.82
C ALA A 365 -1.58 10.49 -10.97
N ILE A 366 -1.81 10.07 -12.21
CA ILE A 366 -2.73 8.99 -12.57
C ILE A 366 -1.91 7.83 -13.12
N LEU A 367 -2.18 6.63 -12.60
CA LEU A 367 -1.53 5.39 -13.00
C LEU A 367 -2.48 4.50 -13.80
N PHE A 368 -2.05 4.04 -14.97
CA PHE A 368 -2.75 3.05 -15.78
C PHE A 368 -1.95 1.76 -15.90
N ASP A 369 -2.66 0.65 -16.00
CA ASP A 369 -2.09 -0.65 -16.32
C ASP A 369 -2.91 -1.25 -17.45
N GLU A 370 -2.29 -1.42 -18.61
CA GLU A 370 -2.94 -1.88 -19.85
C GLU A 370 -3.76 -3.17 -19.61
N ASP A 371 -3.28 -4.08 -18.76
CA ASP A 371 -3.94 -5.35 -18.45
C ASP A 371 -5.31 -5.17 -17.77
N THR A 372 -5.57 -4.00 -17.18
CA THR A 372 -6.82 -3.68 -16.47
C THR A 372 -7.56 -2.49 -17.06
N ALA A 373 -7.05 -1.91 -18.16
CA ALA A 373 -7.60 -0.71 -18.77
C ALA A 373 -8.59 -1.04 -19.90
N ALA A 374 -9.42 -0.05 -20.24
CA ALA A 374 -10.21 -0.10 -21.46
C ALA A 374 -9.34 0.41 -22.62
N ASN A 375 -8.77 -0.51 -23.42
CA ASN A 375 -7.81 -0.17 -24.48
C ASN A 375 -8.35 0.85 -25.49
N ASN A 376 -9.65 0.82 -25.79
CA ASN A 376 -10.32 1.79 -26.66
C ASN A 376 -10.40 3.22 -26.09
N LEU A 377 -10.09 3.41 -24.80
CA LEU A 377 -9.87 4.74 -24.23
C LEU A 377 -8.38 5.10 -24.18
N LEU A 378 -7.46 4.13 -24.22
CA LEU A 378 -6.02 4.41 -24.20
C LEU A 378 -5.51 4.83 -25.57
N ILE A 379 -5.88 4.07 -26.61
CA ILE A 379 -5.41 4.22 -28.00
C ILE A 379 -6.59 4.17 -28.98
N PRO A 380 -6.46 4.81 -30.17
CA PRO A 380 -7.51 4.74 -31.19
C PRO A 380 -7.61 3.33 -31.79
N SER A 381 -8.84 2.92 -32.09
CA SER A 381 -9.13 1.72 -32.90
C SER A 381 -9.66 2.11 -34.28
N SER A 382 -9.43 1.26 -35.30
CA SER A 382 -9.90 1.48 -36.67
C SER A 382 -11.44 1.55 -36.81
N PHE A 383 -12.18 1.03 -35.83
CA PHE A 383 -13.65 1.09 -35.78
C PHE A 383 -14.15 2.09 -34.73
N GLN A 384 -13.28 2.88 -34.11
CA GLN A 384 -13.65 3.88 -33.13
C GLN A 384 -14.29 5.09 -33.80
N THR A 385 -15.42 5.55 -33.25
CA THR A 385 -16.10 6.76 -33.72
C THR A 385 -15.32 8.02 -33.32
N GLU A 386 -15.39 9.08 -34.13
CA GLU A 386 -14.75 10.39 -33.85
C GLU A 386 -15.24 11.09 -32.57
N ASP A 387 -16.31 10.56 -31.96
CA ASP A 387 -16.88 11.02 -30.70
C ASP A 387 -16.03 10.66 -29.48
N VAL A 388 -15.10 9.72 -29.59
CA VAL A 388 -14.22 9.29 -28.48
C VAL A 388 -12.79 9.73 -28.77
N THR A 389 -12.23 10.58 -27.91
CA THR A 389 -10.84 11.03 -27.92
C THR A 389 -10.03 10.14 -26.97
N PRO A 390 -9.18 9.23 -27.47
CA PRO A 390 -8.38 8.36 -26.60
C PRO A 390 -7.26 9.13 -25.90
N LEU A 391 -6.71 8.55 -24.83
CA LEU A 391 -5.67 9.14 -23.99
C LEU A 391 -4.42 9.52 -24.78
N SER A 392 -4.03 8.72 -25.78
CA SER A 392 -2.91 9.05 -26.66
C SER A 392 -3.10 10.39 -27.40
N GLU A 393 -4.34 10.69 -27.81
CA GLU A 393 -4.67 11.94 -28.49
C GLU A 393 -4.86 13.10 -27.50
N VAL A 394 -5.41 12.83 -26.31
CA VAL A 394 -5.43 13.83 -25.21
C VAL A 394 -4.01 14.25 -24.87
N LEU A 395 -3.08 13.30 -24.71
CA LEU A 395 -1.68 13.58 -24.38
C LEU A 395 -0.96 14.33 -25.51
N HIS A 396 -1.34 14.08 -26.77
CA HIS A 396 -0.73 14.75 -27.91
C HIS A 396 -1.27 16.17 -28.14
N HIS A 397 -2.59 16.37 -28.06
CA HIS A 397 -3.27 17.58 -28.53
C HIS A 397 -3.89 18.43 -27.41
N ASN A 398 -4.16 17.85 -26.25
CA ASN A 398 -4.88 18.52 -25.15
C ASN A 398 -4.25 18.23 -23.78
N ARG A 399 -2.91 18.20 -23.72
CA ARG A 399 -2.16 17.89 -22.49
C ARG A 399 -2.47 18.86 -21.35
N GLU A 400 -2.77 20.12 -21.67
CA GLU A 400 -3.14 21.15 -20.69
C GLU A 400 -4.40 20.78 -19.88
N ALA A 401 -5.30 19.96 -20.43
CA ALA A 401 -6.47 19.47 -19.70
C ALA A 401 -6.11 18.54 -18.52
N LEU A 402 -4.89 17.96 -18.52
CA LEU A 402 -4.36 17.17 -17.41
C LEU A 402 -3.74 18.05 -16.31
N GLY A 403 -3.57 19.35 -16.57
CA GLY A 403 -2.97 20.30 -15.62
C GLY A 403 -1.56 19.88 -15.19
N GLU A 404 -1.34 19.81 -13.87
CA GLU A 404 -0.06 19.41 -13.26
C GLU A 404 0.06 17.90 -13.01
N THR A 405 -0.99 17.12 -13.32
CA THR A 405 -1.04 15.68 -13.07
C THR A 405 -0.10 14.94 -14.01
N ALA A 406 0.82 14.16 -13.45
CA ALA A 406 1.66 13.25 -14.22
C ALA A 406 0.85 12.00 -14.65
N LEU A 407 1.23 11.40 -15.77
CA LEU A 407 0.69 10.12 -16.22
C LEU A 407 1.77 9.05 -16.13
N ILE A 408 1.47 7.93 -15.48
CA ILE A 408 2.38 6.78 -15.41
C ILE A 408 1.60 5.58 -15.94
N PHE A 409 2.13 4.86 -16.92
CA PHE A 409 1.38 3.75 -17.50
C PHE A 409 2.27 2.55 -17.83
N ALA A 410 1.83 1.37 -17.42
CA ALA A 410 2.37 0.11 -17.86
C ALA A 410 1.74 -0.26 -19.22
N ALA A 411 2.58 -0.50 -20.22
CA ALA A 411 2.16 -0.85 -21.57
C ALA A 411 2.94 -2.06 -22.12
N GLY A 412 2.22 -3.02 -22.69
CA GLY A 412 2.75 -4.14 -23.46
C GLY A 412 2.44 -4.07 -24.95
N SER A 413 1.32 -3.44 -25.34
CA SER A 413 0.90 -3.33 -26.76
C SER A 413 0.37 -1.95 -27.15
N SER A 414 0.24 -1.03 -26.20
CA SER A 414 -0.26 0.33 -26.44
C SER A 414 0.81 1.28 -27.01
N ASP A 415 1.51 0.87 -28.08
CA ASP A 415 2.66 1.60 -28.63
C ASP A 415 2.32 3.03 -29.08
N MET A 416 1.09 3.26 -29.56
CA MET A 416 0.62 4.61 -29.90
C MET A 416 0.58 5.55 -28.69
N LEU A 417 0.27 5.02 -27.49
CA LEU A 417 0.30 5.79 -26.25
C LEU A 417 1.76 5.96 -25.77
N VAL A 418 2.57 4.90 -25.82
CA VAL A 418 4.00 4.94 -25.46
C VAL A 418 4.75 5.97 -26.29
N ALA A 419 4.46 6.08 -27.58
CA ALA A 419 5.06 7.08 -28.47
C ALA A 419 4.81 8.54 -28.03
N ARG A 420 3.82 8.79 -27.16
CA ARG A 420 3.49 10.10 -26.61
C ARG A 420 4.12 10.37 -25.23
N ALA A 421 4.80 9.40 -24.63
CA ALA A 421 5.50 9.56 -23.37
C ALA A 421 6.71 10.51 -23.50
N ASP A 422 7.05 11.18 -22.39
CA ASP A 422 8.29 11.95 -22.27
C ASP A 422 9.45 11.05 -21.84
N VAL A 423 9.17 10.05 -21.01
CA VAL A 423 10.15 9.07 -20.50
C VAL A 423 9.63 7.66 -20.77
N ILE A 424 10.46 6.80 -21.33
CA ILE A 424 10.14 5.40 -21.59
C ILE A 424 11.14 4.52 -20.85
N ILE A 425 10.67 3.90 -19.77
CA ILE A 425 11.41 2.88 -19.01
C ILE A 425 11.09 1.53 -19.62
N ARG A 426 12.10 0.82 -20.13
CA ARG A 426 11.97 -0.54 -20.65
C ARG A 426 12.47 -1.54 -19.62
N LEU A 427 11.66 -2.54 -19.34
CA LEU A 427 12.03 -3.68 -18.53
C LEU A 427 12.46 -4.85 -19.40
N LYS A 428 13.62 -5.40 -19.07
CA LYS A 428 14.17 -6.61 -19.66
C LYS A 428 14.87 -7.41 -18.57
N ASP A 429 14.51 -8.68 -18.43
CA ASP A 429 14.99 -9.55 -17.36
C ASP A 429 14.74 -8.92 -15.97
N HIS A 430 13.61 -8.20 -15.84
CA HIS A 430 13.23 -7.35 -14.69
C HIS A 430 14.14 -6.14 -14.38
N ALA A 431 15.22 -5.92 -15.14
CA ALA A 431 16.07 -4.75 -15.00
C ALA A 431 15.50 -3.56 -15.79
N ALA A 432 15.66 -2.36 -15.24
CA ALA A 432 15.22 -1.12 -15.88
C ALA A 432 16.31 -0.53 -16.77
N ASP A 433 15.92 -0.19 -17.99
CA ASP A 433 16.67 0.60 -18.96
C ASP A 433 15.76 1.72 -19.48
N ALA A 434 16.28 2.69 -20.23
CA ALA A 434 15.49 3.75 -20.84
C ALA A 434 15.67 3.80 -22.34
N VAL A 435 14.55 3.97 -23.05
CA VAL A 435 14.51 4.10 -24.50
C VAL A 435 14.24 5.56 -24.85
N PRO A 436 15.11 6.24 -25.62
CA PRO A 436 14.84 7.59 -26.09
C PRO A 436 13.52 7.64 -26.87
N PRO A 437 12.61 8.60 -26.59
CA PRO A 437 11.32 8.67 -27.27
C PRO A 437 11.41 8.77 -28.80
N GLN A 438 12.46 9.42 -29.33
CA GLN A 438 12.69 9.50 -30.77
C GLN A 438 13.04 8.12 -31.37
N GLU A 439 13.85 7.33 -30.67
CA GLU A 439 14.21 5.97 -31.09
C GLU A 439 12.99 5.06 -31.07
N PHE A 440 12.19 5.12 -29.99
CA PHE A 440 10.94 4.36 -29.91
C PHE A 440 9.99 4.70 -31.08
N ARG A 441 9.82 5.98 -31.39
CA ARG A 441 8.97 6.44 -32.51
C ARG A 441 9.49 5.97 -33.86
N ALA A 442 10.81 5.97 -34.08
CA ALA A 442 11.40 5.47 -35.32
C ALA A 442 11.13 3.97 -35.48
N HIS A 443 11.39 3.18 -34.43
CA HIS A 443 11.11 1.75 -34.43
C HIS A 443 9.62 1.43 -34.67
N LEU A 444 8.71 2.17 -34.02
CA LEU A 444 7.27 2.02 -34.25
C LEU A 444 6.88 2.34 -35.69
N GLN A 445 7.45 3.38 -36.31
CA GLN A 445 7.17 3.71 -37.72
C GLN A 445 7.58 2.57 -38.66
N ASP A 446 8.75 1.98 -38.44
CA ASP A 446 9.23 0.86 -39.25
C ASP A 446 8.34 -0.37 -39.05
N HIS A 447 7.99 -0.71 -37.81
CA HIS A 447 7.06 -1.80 -37.50
C HIS A 447 5.69 -1.62 -38.19
N LEU A 448 5.12 -0.40 -38.14
CA LEU A 448 3.84 -0.12 -38.79
C LEU A 448 3.92 -0.20 -40.33
N ARG A 449 5.06 0.16 -40.94
CA ARG A 449 5.29 -0.01 -42.39
C ARG A 449 5.35 -1.49 -42.77
N GLU A 450 6.03 -2.31 -41.98
CA GLU A 450 6.10 -3.76 -42.18
C GLU A 450 4.72 -4.42 -42.06
N MET A 451 3.95 -4.06 -41.04
CA MET A 451 2.56 -4.53 -40.88
C MET A 451 1.69 -4.14 -42.07
N LEU A 452 1.81 -2.91 -42.55
CA LEU A 452 1.08 -2.44 -43.74
C LEU A 452 1.48 -3.24 -44.99
N ALA A 453 2.77 -3.52 -45.17
CA ALA A 453 3.25 -4.33 -46.28
C ALA A 453 2.66 -5.75 -46.23
N SER A 454 2.71 -6.40 -45.07
CA SER A 454 2.16 -7.75 -44.86
C SER A 454 0.65 -7.83 -45.17
N LEU A 455 -0.14 -6.85 -44.69
CA LEU A 455 -1.58 -6.78 -44.99
C LEU A 455 -1.89 -6.57 -46.47
N ASN A 456 -0.97 -5.95 -47.22
CA ASN A 456 -1.12 -5.76 -48.66
C ASN A 456 -0.70 -7.01 -49.46
N GLU A 457 0.29 -7.78 -48.99
CA GLU A 457 0.70 -9.05 -49.61
C GLU A 457 -0.41 -10.11 -49.56
N GLU A 458 -1.16 -10.19 -48.45
CA GLU A 458 -2.31 -11.11 -48.31
C GLU A 458 -3.46 -10.82 -49.28
N LYS A 459 -3.57 -9.59 -49.81
CA LYS A 459 -4.55 -9.25 -50.85
C LYS A 459 -4.15 -9.76 -52.25
N GLY A 460 -2.88 -10.13 -52.44
CA GLY A 460 -2.33 -10.58 -53.73
C GLY A 460 -2.45 -12.09 -53.99
N THR A 461 -2.83 -12.89 -52.99
CA THR A 461 -3.05 -14.34 -53.17
C THR A 461 -4.56 -14.61 -53.28
N PRO A 462 -5.11 -14.97 -54.45
CA PRO A 462 -6.50 -15.42 -54.51
C PRO A 462 -6.64 -16.67 -53.64
N ARG A 463 -7.55 -16.62 -52.66
CA ARG A 463 -7.99 -17.83 -51.96
C ARG A 463 -8.66 -18.73 -52.98
N ILE A 464 -8.02 -19.85 -53.31
CA ILE A 464 -8.57 -20.93 -54.15
C ILE A 464 -9.70 -21.63 -53.40
#